data_AF-A0A1B1DU83-F1
#
_entry.id   AF-A0A1B1DU83-F1
#
_cell.length_a   1.000
_cell.length_b   1.000
_cell.length_c   1.000
_cell.angle_alpha   90.00
_cell.angle_beta   90.00
_cell.angle_gamma   90.00
#
_symmetry.space_group_name_H-M   'P 1'
#
loop_
_entity.id
_entity.type
_entity.pdbx_description
1 polymer ?
#
loop_
_entity_poly.entity_id
_entity_poly.type
_entity_poly.pdbx_seq_one_letter_code
_entity_poly.pdbx_strand_id
1 'polypeptide(L)'
;MIDSCPSSALNEFRLSEEQIIENFTRNRNGSKQDAPQLLCAPKRDDDPLNEYPHLRSPDEVEKRRMPVLAPGRVLPPADRVTHNSSNFDDARGMDYPIESLLRKIRNLENEKKYLLKSLENKQNVELEYRKALETQAAFVSAENKKSQFYENEWLHMKSKEHSFMTSGRSPLRQTLELFYEDDDLYKKLGRLTSTQETFIANLIEDHKNLAQERNSISRKYQEAVDANFQLYQQNEMLKAQNINLVERNKDAIDQQMEEKLVALNASLIHVQKENIQLRETVDQYTQLIENIEKCPEVNSIKEELNKFKKYLLK
;
A
#
# COMPACT_ATOMS: atom_id res chain seq x y z
N MET A 1 10.52 43.08 11.20
CA MET A 1 10.78 43.05 9.75
C MET A 1 10.62 41.60 9.33
N ILE A 2 9.50 41.27 8.69
CA ILE A 2 9.26 39.95 8.13
C ILE A 2 9.45 40.15 6.63
N ASP A 3 10.47 39.53 6.07
CA ASP A 3 10.78 39.63 4.66
C ASP A 3 9.64 39.02 3.84
N SER A 4 8.97 39.89 3.09
CA SER A 4 7.89 39.52 2.17
C SER A 4 8.43 38.54 1.13
N CYS A 5 7.91 37.32 1.15
CA CYS A 5 8.19 36.33 0.11
C CYS A 5 7.76 36.91 -1.26
N PRO A 6 8.64 36.96 -2.27
CA PRO A 6 8.34 37.63 -3.52
C PRO A 6 7.20 36.91 -4.25
N SER A 7 6.22 37.68 -4.70
CA SER A 7 4.99 37.19 -5.36
C SER A 7 5.23 36.30 -6.60
N SER A 8 6.46 36.28 -7.12
CA SER A 8 6.88 35.36 -8.18
C SER A 8 6.82 33.88 -7.77
N ALA A 9 7.12 33.54 -6.51
CA ALA A 9 7.09 32.16 -6.02
C ALA A 9 5.67 31.60 -5.86
N LEU A 10 4.70 32.48 -5.55
CA LEU A 10 3.28 32.14 -5.47
C LEU A 10 2.67 31.86 -6.85
N ASN A 11 3.15 32.54 -7.90
CA ASN A 11 2.69 32.32 -9.26
C ASN A 11 3.22 30.99 -9.85
N GLU A 12 4.45 30.58 -9.52
CA GLU A 12 4.97 29.26 -9.95
C GLU A 12 4.17 28.10 -9.35
N PHE A 13 3.78 28.20 -8.07
CA PHE A 13 2.99 27.16 -7.41
C PHE A 13 1.56 27.06 -7.99
N ARG A 14 0.90 28.18 -8.26
CA ARG A 14 -0.43 28.21 -8.88
C ARG A 14 -0.43 27.67 -10.32
N LEU A 15 0.60 28.01 -11.10
CA LEU A 15 0.76 27.47 -12.45
C LEU A 15 0.98 25.94 -12.44
N SER A 16 1.67 25.40 -11.42
CA SER A 16 1.82 23.96 -11.24
C SER A 16 0.52 23.26 -10.84
N GLU A 17 -0.32 23.92 -10.05
CA GLU A 17 -1.62 23.38 -9.61
C GLU A 17 -2.63 23.36 -10.75
N GLU A 18 -2.69 24.43 -11.55
CA GLU A 18 -3.50 24.49 -12.79
C GLU A 18 -3.07 23.41 -13.79
N GLN A 19 -1.77 23.15 -13.96
CA GLN A 19 -1.28 22.06 -14.81
C GLN A 19 -1.62 20.66 -14.26
N ILE A 20 -1.61 20.46 -12.94
CA ILE A 20 -1.99 19.18 -12.33
C ILE A 20 -3.51 18.94 -12.51
N ILE A 21 -4.33 19.97 -12.32
CA ILE A 21 -5.78 19.90 -12.52
C ILE A 21 -6.11 19.70 -14.01
N GLU A 22 -5.41 20.36 -14.93
CA GLU A 22 -5.57 20.17 -16.38
C GLU A 22 -5.18 18.74 -16.79
N ASN A 23 -4.08 18.19 -16.27
CA ASN A 23 -3.66 16.81 -16.53
C ASN A 23 -4.65 15.76 -15.98
N PHE A 24 -5.30 16.05 -14.85
CA PHE A 24 -6.33 15.17 -14.28
C PHE A 24 -7.67 15.24 -15.01
N THR A 25 -8.02 16.39 -15.60
CA THR A 25 -9.31 16.60 -16.28
C THR A 25 -9.28 16.26 -17.76
N ARG A 26 -8.13 16.40 -18.43
CA ARG A 26 -7.96 16.09 -19.87
C ARG A 26 -8.09 14.60 -20.19
N ASN A 27 -7.73 13.72 -19.25
CA ASN A 27 -7.85 12.27 -19.42
C ASN A 27 -9.28 11.71 -19.27
N ARG A 28 -10.30 12.56 -19.01
CA ARG A 28 -11.68 12.13 -18.83
C ARG A 28 -12.61 12.44 -20.01
N ASN A 29 -12.20 13.28 -20.97
CA ASN A 29 -13.07 13.78 -22.04
C ASN A 29 -12.72 13.21 -23.43
N GLY A 30 -12.49 11.90 -23.50
CA GLY A 30 -12.01 11.22 -24.70
C GLY A 30 -12.87 10.05 -25.21
N SER A 31 -14.21 10.12 -25.15
CA SER A 31 -15.08 9.40 -26.12
C SER A 31 -16.59 9.66 -25.92
N LYS A 32 -17.16 10.43 -26.87
CA LYS A 32 -18.51 10.36 -27.47
C LYS A 32 -19.73 10.40 -26.53
N GLN A 33 -20.43 11.53 -26.41
CA GLN A 33 -21.57 11.92 -27.27
C GLN A 33 -22.48 10.75 -27.65
N ASP A 34 -23.54 10.50 -26.87
CA ASP A 34 -24.92 10.87 -27.22
C ASP A 34 -25.90 10.30 -26.18
N ALA A 35 -26.70 11.19 -25.58
CA ALA A 35 -27.98 10.87 -24.95
C ALA A 35 -29.07 11.49 -25.88
N PRO A 36 -30.38 11.16 -25.78
CA PRO A 36 -31.07 10.53 -24.63
C PRO A 36 -32.17 9.51 -24.99
N GLN A 37 -32.63 8.71 -24.00
CA GLN A 37 -34.05 8.64 -23.62
C GLN A 37 -34.32 7.70 -22.44
N LEU A 38 -35.24 8.17 -21.59
CA LEU A 38 -35.88 7.54 -20.44
C LEU A 38 -36.61 6.24 -20.82
N LEU A 39 -36.66 5.25 -19.90
CA LEU A 39 -37.90 4.66 -19.34
C LEU A 39 -37.62 3.37 -18.53
N CYS A 40 -38.14 3.36 -17.29
CA CYS A 40 -38.74 2.25 -16.54
C CYS A 40 -38.04 0.88 -16.39
N ALA A 41 -37.76 0.50 -15.12
CA ALA A 41 -37.86 -0.89 -14.62
C ALA A 41 -39.35 -1.38 -14.69
N PRO A 42 -39.74 -2.68 -14.56
CA PRO A 42 -39.12 -3.74 -13.72
C PRO A 42 -39.29 -5.25 -14.15
N LYS A 43 -38.85 -6.17 -13.26
CA LYS A 43 -39.13 -7.64 -13.07
C LYS A 43 -38.11 -8.63 -13.70
N ARG A 44 -37.35 -9.44 -12.93
CA ARG A 44 -37.65 -10.68 -12.14
C ARG A 44 -37.91 -11.93 -13.00
N ASP A 45 -36.96 -12.89 -13.01
CA ASP A 45 -37.05 -14.26 -12.42
C ASP A 45 -36.02 -15.27 -13.02
N ASP A 46 -35.40 -16.05 -12.12
CA ASP A 46 -34.91 -17.45 -12.14
C ASP A 46 -33.85 -18.01 -13.16
N ASP A 47 -32.62 -18.22 -12.62
CA ASP A 47 -31.66 -19.39 -12.63
C ASP A 47 -31.74 -20.55 -13.68
N PRO A 48 -30.74 -21.48 -13.80
CA PRO A 48 -29.25 -21.41 -13.72
C PRO A 48 -28.54 -22.23 -14.85
N LEU A 49 -27.19 -22.34 -14.77
CA LEU A 49 -26.27 -23.34 -15.40
C LEU A 49 -25.37 -22.92 -16.58
N ASN A 50 -24.07 -22.91 -16.26
CA ASN A 50 -22.96 -23.60 -16.93
C ASN A 50 -22.41 -23.03 -18.26
N GLU A 51 -21.17 -22.52 -18.22
CA GLU A 51 -20.01 -23.12 -18.91
C GLU A 51 -18.77 -22.22 -18.78
N TYR A 52 -17.71 -22.76 -18.17
CA TYR A 52 -16.33 -22.32 -18.43
C TYR A 52 -15.92 -22.79 -19.84
N PRO A 53 -15.02 -22.04 -20.50
CA PRO A 53 -13.72 -22.68 -20.74
C PRO A 53 -12.52 -21.78 -20.42
N HIS A 54 -11.44 -22.48 -20.10
CA HIS A 54 -10.13 -22.03 -19.68
C HIS A 54 -9.29 -21.25 -20.71
N LEU A 55 -8.29 -20.54 -20.15
CA LEU A 55 -6.92 -20.26 -20.65
C LEU A 55 -6.65 -19.04 -21.56
N ARG A 56 -6.16 -17.95 -20.93
CA ARG A 56 -4.82 -17.37 -21.18
C ARG A 56 -4.40 -16.44 -20.03
N SER A 57 -3.15 -16.56 -19.59
CA SER A 57 -2.41 -15.57 -18.79
C SER A 57 -1.22 -15.08 -19.64
N PRO A 58 -0.29 -14.26 -19.11
CA PRO A 58 -0.41 -13.04 -18.31
C PRO A 58 0.47 -11.93 -18.94
N ASP A 59 0.02 -10.68 -19.09
CA ASP A 59 0.99 -9.59 -19.19
C ASP A 59 0.32 -8.23 -18.93
N GLU A 60 1.10 -7.36 -18.28
CA GLU A 60 0.86 -5.92 -18.11
C GLU A 60 -0.22 -5.45 -17.11
N VAL A 61 -0.02 -5.68 -15.80
CA VAL A 61 -0.21 -4.60 -14.80
C VAL A 61 0.76 -4.80 -13.63
N GLU A 62 2.05 -4.74 -13.92
CA GLU A 62 3.06 -4.54 -12.89
C GLU A 62 3.64 -3.13 -13.06
N LYS A 63 3.22 -2.21 -12.18
CA LYS A 63 4.07 -1.20 -11.53
C LYS A 63 3.21 -0.23 -10.71
N ARG A 64 3.61 -0.11 -9.43
CA ARG A 64 3.09 0.76 -8.34
C ARG A 64 2.19 0.05 -7.33
N ARG A 65 2.71 -1.00 -6.71
CA ARG A 65 2.39 -1.34 -5.32
C ARG A 65 3.63 -1.10 -4.47
N MET A 66 3.49 -0.34 -3.38
CA MET A 66 4.54 -0.29 -2.37
C MET A 66 4.65 -1.67 -1.69
N PRO A 67 5.85 -2.10 -1.25
CA PRO A 67 5.98 -3.38 -0.56
C PRO A 67 5.30 -3.27 0.81
N VAL A 68 4.19 -4.01 0.98
CA VAL A 68 3.67 -4.33 2.32
C VAL A 68 4.64 -5.33 2.92
N LEU A 69 5.38 -4.92 3.96
CA LEU A 69 6.23 -5.80 4.76
C LEU A 69 5.34 -6.82 5.48
N ALA A 70 5.31 -8.04 4.97
CA ALA A 70 4.80 -9.19 5.71
C ALA A 70 5.75 -9.50 6.88
N PRO A 71 5.27 -9.67 8.12
CA PRO A 71 6.09 -10.23 9.18
C PRO A 71 6.27 -11.73 8.92
N GLY A 72 7.51 -12.21 9.00
CA GLY A 72 7.82 -13.63 8.96
C GLY A 72 8.07 -14.21 7.57
N ARG A 73 9.24 -13.91 6.99
CA ARG A 73 9.92 -14.91 6.16
C ARG A 73 10.92 -15.68 7.01
N VAL A 74 10.37 -16.79 7.50
CA VAL A 74 11.00 -18.10 7.68
C VAL A 74 12.28 -18.21 6.83
N LEU A 75 13.38 -18.52 7.53
CA LEU A 75 14.63 -19.01 6.98
C LEU A 75 14.36 -20.00 5.85
N PRO A 76 15.06 -19.93 4.70
CA PRO A 76 14.97 -21.02 3.73
C PRO A 76 15.34 -22.34 4.43
N PRO A 77 14.68 -23.46 4.08
CA PRO A 77 15.00 -24.74 4.67
C PRO A 77 16.49 -24.96 4.46
N ALA A 78 17.19 -25.33 5.53
CA ALA A 78 18.49 -25.95 5.39
C ALA A 78 18.33 -27.01 4.30
N ASP A 79 19.06 -26.84 3.18
CA ASP A 79 19.28 -27.92 2.25
C ASP A 79 19.82 -29.05 3.11
N ARG A 80 18.94 -30.00 3.42
CA ARG A 80 19.31 -31.31 3.88
C ARG A 80 20.14 -31.84 2.73
N VAL A 81 21.46 -31.66 2.83
CA VAL A 81 22.39 -32.59 2.25
C VAL A 81 21.94 -33.94 2.80
N THR A 82 21.25 -34.67 1.95
CA THR A 82 21.07 -36.11 2.06
C THR A 82 22.45 -36.69 2.25
N HIS A 83 22.84 -36.91 3.50
CA HIS A 83 23.85 -37.88 3.81
C HIS A 83 23.27 -39.21 3.36
N ASN A 84 23.58 -39.61 2.13
CA ASN A 84 23.61 -41.00 1.75
C ASN A 84 24.64 -41.67 2.66
N SER A 85 24.19 -42.10 3.84
CA SER A 85 24.90 -43.08 4.66
C SER A 85 24.64 -44.45 4.05
N SER A 86 25.21 -44.69 2.88
CA SER A 86 25.42 -46.05 2.38
C SER A 86 26.90 -46.35 2.52
N ASN A 87 27.21 -47.16 3.52
CA ASN A 87 28.30 -48.13 3.59
C ASN A 87 29.51 -47.84 2.69
N PHE A 88 30.59 -47.36 3.29
CA PHE A 88 31.91 -47.88 2.96
C PHE A 88 32.59 -48.35 4.24
N ASP A 89 32.74 -49.66 4.25
CA ASP A 89 33.54 -50.54 5.07
C ASP A 89 34.54 -49.90 6.03
N ASP A 90 34.46 -50.44 7.24
CA ASP A 90 35.48 -50.48 8.26
C ASP A 90 36.76 -51.14 7.71
N ALA A 91 37.59 -50.34 7.05
CA ALA A 91 38.95 -50.70 6.69
C ALA A 91 39.90 -49.67 7.30
N ARG A 92 40.63 -50.11 8.33
CA ARG A 92 41.74 -49.41 9.00
C ARG A 92 42.50 -48.48 8.04
N GLY A 93 42.48 -47.18 8.30
CA GLY A 93 43.28 -46.21 7.58
C GLY A 93 43.57 -45.01 8.46
N MET A 94 44.82 -44.90 8.90
CA MET A 94 45.43 -43.75 9.58
C MET A 94 44.75 -42.41 9.22
N ASP A 95 44.06 -41.80 10.20
CA ASP A 95 43.70 -40.38 10.11
C ASP A 95 45.00 -39.57 10.13
N TYR A 96 45.47 -39.16 8.95
CA TYR A 96 46.58 -38.24 8.85
C TYR A 96 46.15 -36.90 9.48
N PRO A 97 46.88 -36.38 10.49
CA PRO A 97 46.51 -35.15 11.22
C PRO A 97 46.29 -33.95 10.28
N ILE A 98 47.02 -33.94 9.17
CA ILE A 98 46.96 -32.93 8.11
C ILE A 98 45.63 -32.97 7.36
N GLU A 99 45.07 -34.14 7.12
CA GLU A 99 43.83 -34.32 6.35
C GLU A 99 42.59 -33.92 7.17
N SER A 100 42.62 -34.19 8.47
CA SER A 100 41.65 -33.67 9.45
C SER A 100 41.70 -32.14 9.53
N LEU A 101 42.92 -31.56 9.57
CA LEU A 101 43.14 -30.12 9.55
C LEU A 101 42.63 -29.46 8.25
N LEU A 102 42.90 -30.06 7.10
CA LEU A 102 42.43 -29.56 5.80
C LEU A 102 40.90 -29.59 5.70
N ARG A 103 40.26 -30.66 6.22
CA ARG A 103 38.79 -30.74 6.29
C ARG A 103 38.22 -29.63 7.19
N LYS A 104 38.89 -29.33 8.30
CA LYS A 104 38.50 -28.27 9.24
C LYS A 104 38.66 -26.86 8.63
N ILE A 105 39.76 -26.63 7.92
CA ILE A 105 40.01 -25.37 7.17
C ILE A 105 38.92 -25.16 6.12
N ARG A 106 38.61 -26.19 5.32
CA ARG A 106 37.55 -26.11 4.30
C ARG A 106 36.17 -25.82 4.92
N ASN A 107 35.86 -26.40 6.08
CA ASN A 107 34.63 -26.09 6.80
C ASN A 107 34.58 -24.64 7.29
N LEU A 108 35.68 -24.12 7.85
CA LEU A 108 35.78 -22.73 8.30
C LEU A 108 35.71 -21.74 7.13
N GLU A 109 36.26 -22.07 5.97
CA GLU A 109 36.13 -21.26 4.75
C GLU A 109 34.68 -21.18 4.26
N ASN A 110 33.96 -22.31 4.30
CA ASN A 110 32.54 -22.35 3.96
C ASN A 110 31.69 -21.54 4.95
N GLU A 111 32.00 -21.64 6.24
CA GLU A 111 31.32 -20.89 7.30
C GLU A 111 31.57 -19.37 7.16
N LYS A 112 32.82 -18.97 6.90
CA LYS A 112 33.17 -17.58 6.58
C LYS A 112 32.38 -17.05 5.39
N LYS A 113 32.24 -17.85 4.32
CA LYS A 113 31.47 -17.47 3.14
C LYS A 113 29.99 -17.28 3.46
N TYR A 114 29.42 -18.15 4.30
CA TYR A 114 28.05 -18.04 4.77
C TYR A 114 27.82 -16.79 5.63
N LEU A 115 28.74 -16.51 6.56
CA LEU A 115 28.67 -15.33 7.43
C LEU A 115 28.81 -14.03 6.64
N LEU A 116 29.69 -13.96 5.65
CA LEU A 116 29.82 -12.80 4.77
C LEU A 116 28.53 -12.52 4.01
N LYS A 117 27.90 -13.56 3.44
CA LYS A 117 26.61 -13.44 2.75
C LYS A 117 25.49 -13.00 3.71
N SER A 118 25.50 -13.50 4.94
CA SER A 118 24.55 -13.07 5.98
C SER A 118 24.74 -11.60 6.35
N LEU A 119 25.99 -11.14 6.48
CA LEU A 119 26.32 -9.75 6.80
C LEU A 119 25.88 -8.80 5.68
N GLU A 120 26.15 -9.15 4.42
CA GLU A 120 25.73 -8.39 3.24
C GLU A 120 24.20 -8.28 3.17
N ASN A 121 23.49 -9.38 3.41
CA ASN A 121 22.03 -9.37 3.47
C ASN A 121 21.50 -8.45 4.59
N LYS A 122 22.12 -8.47 5.77
CA LYS A 122 21.73 -7.60 6.88
C LYS A 122 21.97 -6.12 6.55
N GLN A 123 23.10 -5.78 5.93
CA GLN A 123 23.37 -4.41 5.47
C GLN A 123 22.34 -3.93 4.43
N ASN A 124 21.97 -4.79 3.49
CA ASN A 124 20.94 -4.46 2.50
C ASN A 124 19.57 -4.20 3.15
N VAL A 125 19.18 -5.05 4.10
CA VAL A 125 17.94 -4.86 4.87
C VAL A 125 17.98 -3.57 5.69
N GLU A 126 19.10 -3.28 6.37
CA GLU A 126 19.28 -2.03 7.11
C GLU A 126 19.18 -0.79 6.23
N LEU A 127 19.78 -0.83 5.03
CA LEU A 127 19.68 0.25 4.05
C LEU A 127 18.23 0.48 3.59
N GLU A 128 17.48 -0.59 3.35
CA GLU A 128 16.06 -0.49 2.99
C GLU A 128 15.22 0.09 4.13
N TYR A 129 15.43 -0.36 5.37
CA TYR A 129 14.76 0.21 6.54
C TYR A 129 15.05 1.70 6.71
N ARG A 130 16.30 2.12 6.52
CA ARG A 130 16.70 3.52 6.61
C ARG A 130 16.02 4.37 5.54
N LYS A 131 15.97 3.90 4.29
CA LYS A 131 15.23 4.56 3.20
C LYS A 131 13.74 4.65 3.49
N ALA A 132 13.14 3.60 4.05
CA ALA A 132 11.72 3.60 4.41
C ALA A 132 11.42 4.65 5.50
N LEU A 133 12.26 4.72 6.54
CA LEU A 133 12.14 5.72 7.60
C LEU A 133 12.31 7.15 7.08
N GLU A 134 13.31 7.40 6.22
CA GLU A 134 13.52 8.71 5.59
C GLU A 134 12.30 9.12 4.74
N THR A 135 11.72 8.17 4.00
CA THR A 135 10.52 8.41 3.20
C THR A 135 9.30 8.73 4.07
N GLN A 136 9.12 8.01 5.18
CA GLN A 136 8.04 8.26 6.13
C GLN A 136 8.18 9.62 6.81
N ALA A 137 9.39 9.98 7.23
CA ALA A 137 9.66 11.29 7.82
C ALA A 137 9.39 12.43 6.82
N ALA A 138 9.80 12.26 5.56
CA ALA A 138 9.53 13.22 4.49
C ALA A 138 8.00 13.38 4.26
N PHE A 139 7.25 12.28 4.22
CA PHE A 139 5.80 12.29 4.08
C PHE A 139 5.11 13.06 5.22
N VAL A 140 5.44 12.73 6.48
CA VAL A 140 4.89 13.41 7.65
C VAL A 140 5.23 14.91 7.64
N SER A 141 6.46 15.27 7.25
CA SER A 141 6.87 16.66 7.14
C SER A 141 6.08 17.43 6.07
N ALA A 142 5.78 16.79 4.94
CA ALA A 142 4.99 17.38 3.87
C ALA A 142 3.52 17.54 4.27
N GLU A 143 2.95 16.55 4.97
CA GLU A 143 1.58 16.61 5.48
C GLU A 143 1.43 17.71 6.56
N ASN A 144 2.43 17.87 7.42
CA ASN A 144 2.47 18.96 8.40
C ASN A 144 2.57 20.35 7.73
N LYS A 145 3.43 20.50 6.71
CA LYS A 145 3.49 21.74 5.90
C LYS A 145 2.16 22.06 5.22
N LYS A 146 1.47 21.04 4.71
CA LYS A 146 0.15 21.18 4.09
C LYS A 146 -0.90 21.65 5.11
N SER A 147 -0.87 21.09 6.33
CA SER A 147 -1.76 21.53 7.41
C SER A 147 -1.53 22.99 7.80
N GLN A 148 -0.25 23.38 8.00
CA GLN A 148 0.13 24.76 8.30
C GLN A 148 -0.27 25.74 7.19
N PHE A 149 -0.19 25.32 5.93
CA PHE A 149 -0.64 26.14 4.80
C PHE A 149 -2.14 26.45 4.90
N TYR A 150 -3.00 25.43 5.11
CA TYR A 150 -4.44 25.64 5.23
C TYR A 150 -4.83 26.46 6.45
N GLU A 151 -4.14 26.27 7.59
CA GLU A 151 -4.34 27.09 8.79
C GLU A 151 -4.02 28.57 8.53
N ASN A 152 -2.90 28.85 7.87
CA ASN A 152 -2.49 30.21 7.52
C ASN A 152 -3.42 30.86 6.49
N GLU A 153 -3.86 30.13 5.46
CA GLU A 153 -4.84 30.62 4.48
C GLU A 153 -6.17 30.95 5.16
N TRP A 154 -6.62 30.10 6.09
CA TRP A 154 -7.83 30.34 6.87
C TRP A 154 -7.74 31.60 7.73
N LEU A 155 -6.63 31.79 8.46
CA LEU A 155 -6.38 32.99 9.26
C LEU A 155 -6.30 34.25 8.38
N HIS A 156 -5.65 34.16 7.23
CA HIS A 156 -5.56 35.27 6.28
C HIS A 156 -6.93 35.62 5.68
N MET A 157 -7.77 34.64 5.37
CA MET A 157 -9.15 34.88 4.95
C MET A 157 -9.96 35.61 6.03
N LYS A 158 -9.87 35.16 7.29
CA LYS A 158 -10.55 35.81 8.42
C LYS A 158 -10.08 37.26 8.62
N SER A 159 -8.78 37.50 8.48
CA SER A 159 -8.21 38.84 8.55
C SER A 159 -8.68 39.74 7.40
N LYS A 160 -8.73 39.23 6.16
CA LYS A 160 -9.28 39.97 5.01
C LYS A 160 -10.77 40.26 5.19
N GLU A 161 -11.56 39.29 5.62
CA GLU A 161 -12.99 39.45 5.92
C GLU A 161 -13.21 40.57 6.95
N HIS A 162 -12.46 40.54 8.06
CA HIS A 162 -12.49 41.57 9.07
C HIS A 162 -12.10 42.94 8.50
N SER A 163 -11.02 43.00 7.71
CA SER A 163 -10.55 44.23 7.07
C SER A 163 -11.59 44.79 6.08
N PHE A 164 -12.22 43.96 5.25
CA PHE A 164 -13.29 44.42 4.34
C PHE A 164 -14.50 44.95 5.08
N MET A 165 -14.87 44.34 6.21
CA MET A 165 -15.97 44.79 7.04
C MET A 165 -15.68 46.13 7.74
N THR A 166 -14.41 46.40 8.11
CA THR A 166 -14.03 47.63 8.83
C THR A 166 -13.51 48.76 7.95
N SER A 167 -12.83 48.47 6.84
CA SER A 167 -12.09 49.46 6.03
C SER A 167 -12.89 50.12 4.92
N GLY A 168 -13.91 49.44 4.35
CA GLY A 168 -14.63 49.96 3.19
C GLY A 168 -15.58 51.12 3.48
N ARG A 169 -15.99 51.30 4.74
CA ARG A 169 -16.99 52.30 5.13
C ARG A 169 -16.41 53.60 5.70
N SER A 170 -15.17 53.61 6.20
CA SER A 170 -14.64 54.78 6.92
C SER A 170 -14.08 55.86 5.98
N PRO A 171 -13.22 55.54 4.99
CA PRO A 171 -12.60 56.55 4.14
C PRO A 171 -13.58 57.20 3.16
N LEU A 172 -14.41 56.39 2.48
CA LEU A 172 -15.43 56.91 1.56
C LEU A 172 -16.46 57.76 2.29
N ARG A 173 -16.84 57.37 3.52
CA ARG A 173 -17.77 58.14 4.34
C ARG A 173 -17.16 59.47 4.77
N GLN A 174 -15.90 59.50 5.20
CA GLN A 174 -15.19 60.76 5.50
C GLN A 174 -15.07 61.66 4.28
N THR A 175 -14.73 61.12 3.11
CA THR A 175 -14.62 61.94 1.88
C THR A 175 -15.98 62.45 1.42
N LEU A 176 -17.06 61.66 1.55
CA LEU A 176 -18.42 62.11 1.28
C LEU A 176 -18.89 63.15 2.30
N GLU A 177 -18.57 62.99 3.59
CA GLU A 177 -18.86 63.98 4.64
C GLU A 177 -18.24 65.34 4.29
N LEU A 178 -16.94 65.36 3.98
CA LEU A 178 -16.24 66.57 3.53
C LEU A 178 -16.81 67.15 2.23
N PHE A 179 -17.38 66.32 1.35
CA PHE A 179 -17.99 66.74 0.09
C PHE A 179 -19.39 67.35 0.31
N TYR A 180 -20.15 66.86 1.29
CA TYR A 180 -21.47 67.41 1.65
C TYR A 180 -21.39 68.61 2.60
N GLU A 181 -20.23 68.85 3.23
CA GLU A 181 -19.95 70.02 4.07
C GLU A 181 -19.53 71.28 3.28
N ASP A 182 -19.30 71.21 1.97
CA ASP A 182 -18.98 72.38 1.13
C ASP A 182 -20.27 73.17 0.77
N ASP A 183 -20.52 74.28 1.46
CA ASP A 183 -21.70 75.14 1.26
C ASP A 183 -21.85 75.70 -0.18
N ASP A 184 -20.77 75.71 -0.99
CA ASP A 184 -20.76 76.21 -2.37
C ASP A 184 -20.80 75.09 -3.43
N LEU A 185 -21.01 73.83 -3.03
CA LEU A 185 -21.00 72.66 -3.92
C LEU A 185 -21.97 72.81 -5.10
N TYR A 186 -23.18 73.31 -4.84
CA TYR A 186 -24.22 73.55 -5.85
C TYR A 186 -23.84 74.63 -6.87
N LYS A 187 -22.99 75.59 -6.51
CA LYS A 187 -22.50 76.62 -7.44
C LYS A 187 -21.37 76.08 -8.33
N LYS A 188 -20.52 75.18 -7.80
CA LYS A 188 -19.40 74.57 -8.53
C LYS A 188 -19.84 73.49 -9.53
N LEU A 189 -20.89 72.73 -9.21
CA LEU A 189 -21.37 71.62 -10.05
C LEU A 189 -22.34 72.04 -11.18
N GLY A 190 -22.94 73.23 -11.09
CA GLY A 190 -23.99 73.65 -12.02
C GLY A 190 -25.26 72.78 -11.92
N ARG A 191 -26.30 73.07 -12.72
CA ARG A 191 -27.45 72.17 -12.84
C ARG A 191 -27.10 71.02 -13.78
N LEU A 192 -27.33 69.79 -13.34
CA LEU A 192 -27.18 68.59 -14.16
C LEU A 192 -28.09 68.68 -15.39
N THR A 193 -27.59 68.23 -16.53
CA THR A 193 -28.40 68.00 -17.73
C THR A 193 -29.17 66.68 -17.59
N SER A 194 -30.33 66.55 -18.22
CA SER A 194 -31.18 65.34 -18.11
C SER A 194 -30.45 64.04 -18.51
N THR A 195 -29.52 64.12 -19.47
CA THR A 195 -28.66 63.00 -19.87
C THR A 195 -27.72 62.56 -18.75
N GLN A 196 -27.15 63.52 -18.00
CA GLN A 196 -26.29 63.23 -16.85
C GLN A 196 -27.09 62.66 -15.69
N GLU A 197 -28.30 63.15 -15.44
CA GLU A 197 -29.21 62.59 -14.42
C GLU A 197 -29.58 61.15 -14.73
N THR A 198 -29.91 60.85 -15.99
CA THR A 198 -30.24 59.49 -16.45
C THR A 198 -29.03 58.56 -16.34
N PHE A 199 -27.84 59.04 -16.72
CA PHE A 199 -26.59 58.27 -16.58
C PHE A 199 -26.26 57.97 -15.11
N ILE A 200 -26.39 58.95 -14.21
CA ILE A 200 -26.18 58.78 -12.78
C ILE A 200 -27.20 57.79 -12.21
N ALA A 201 -28.48 57.88 -12.59
CA ALA A 201 -29.52 56.96 -12.14
C ALA A 201 -29.22 55.51 -12.55
N ASN A 202 -28.82 55.28 -13.80
CA ASN A 202 -28.41 53.96 -14.29
C ASN A 202 -27.18 53.43 -13.53
N LEU A 203 -26.18 54.29 -13.31
CA LEU A 203 -24.97 53.91 -12.57
C LEU A 203 -25.28 53.52 -11.13
N ILE A 204 -26.18 54.25 -10.46
CA ILE A 204 -26.65 53.91 -9.11
C ILE A 204 -27.34 52.54 -9.09
N GLU A 205 -28.17 52.26 -10.08
CA GLU A 205 -28.89 50.99 -10.16
C GLU A 205 -27.94 49.81 -10.46
N ASP A 206 -27.00 49.98 -11.38
CA ASP A 206 -25.95 49.00 -11.66
C ASP A 206 -25.10 48.72 -10.41
N HIS A 207 -24.75 49.75 -9.63
CA HIS A 207 -24.03 49.58 -8.37
C HIS A 207 -24.84 48.79 -7.32
N LYS A 208 -26.17 48.98 -7.24
CA LYS A 208 -27.02 48.16 -6.37
C LYS A 208 -27.00 46.70 -6.81
N ASN A 209 -27.13 46.45 -8.11
CA ASN A 209 -27.12 45.09 -8.67
C ASN A 209 -25.78 44.40 -8.38
N LEU A 210 -24.66 45.08 -8.63
CA LEU A 210 -23.32 44.57 -8.32
C LEU A 210 -23.12 44.27 -6.83
N ALA A 211 -23.66 45.11 -5.94
CA ALA A 211 -23.59 44.87 -4.51
C ALA A 211 -24.39 43.61 -4.11
N GLN A 212 -25.56 43.39 -4.72
CA GLN A 212 -26.36 42.18 -4.50
C GLN A 212 -25.67 40.93 -5.03
N GLU A 213 -25.11 40.98 -6.24
CA GLU A 213 -24.36 39.87 -6.83
C GLU A 213 -23.14 39.52 -5.99
N ARG A 214 -22.37 40.52 -5.55
CA ARG A 214 -21.23 40.33 -4.64
C ARG A 214 -21.66 39.60 -3.37
N ASN A 215 -22.75 40.01 -2.74
CA ASN A 215 -23.24 39.38 -1.52
C ASN A 215 -23.69 37.94 -1.76
N SER A 216 -24.33 37.67 -2.89
CA SER A 216 -24.73 36.32 -3.32
C SER A 216 -23.52 35.41 -3.52
N ILE A 217 -22.50 35.88 -4.25
CA ILE A 217 -21.26 35.14 -4.50
C ILE A 217 -20.52 34.89 -3.19
N SER A 218 -20.40 35.90 -2.32
CA SER A 218 -19.75 35.75 -1.02
C SER A 218 -20.41 34.68 -0.16
N ARG A 219 -21.75 34.60 -0.18
CA ARG A 219 -22.49 33.57 0.55
C ARG A 219 -22.23 32.17 -0.02
N LYS A 220 -22.32 32.02 -1.35
CA LYS A 220 -22.04 30.75 -2.03
C LYS A 220 -20.61 30.27 -1.79
N TYR A 221 -19.65 31.19 -1.76
CA TYR A 221 -18.27 30.88 -1.44
C TYR A 221 -18.14 30.36 -0.01
N GLN A 222 -18.77 31.02 0.97
CA GLN A 222 -18.75 30.55 2.36
C GLN A 222 -19.38 29.16 2.50
N GLU A 223 -20.54 28.93 1.87
CA GLU A 223 -21.20 27.63 1.86
C GLU A 223 -20.30 26.54 1.24
N ALA A 224 -19.59 26.85 0.16
CA ALA A 224 -18.65 25.92 -0.47
C ALA A 224 -17.42 25.62 0.42
N VAL A 225 -16.89 26.63 1.13
CA VAL A 225 -15.81 26.45 2.11
C VAL A 225 -16.27 25.56 3.26
N ASP A 226 -17.46 25.81 3.80
CA ASP A 226 -18.02 25.02 4.90
C ASP A 226 -18.29 23.56 4.48
N ALA A 227 -18.82 23.35 3.27
CA ALA A 227 -19.02 22.00 2.71
C ALA A 227 -17.70 21.25 2.50
N ASN A 228 -16.67 21.94 1.97
CA ASN A 228 -15.34 21.35 1.80
C ASN A 228 -14.71 20.97 3.14
N PHE A 229 -14.90 21.79 4.18
CA PHE A 229 -14.43 21.47 5.52
C PHE A 229 -15.12 20.23 6.10
N GLN A 230 -16.43 20.08 5.91
CA GLN A 230 -17.16 18.87 6.31
C GLN A 230 -16.67 17.62 5.56
N LEU A 231 -16.45 17.73 4.25
CA LEU A 231 -15.88 16.63 3.44
C LEU A 231 -14.48 16.25 3.90
N TYR A 232 -13.65 17.22 4.27
CA TYR A 232 -12.33 16.96 4.84
C TYR A 232 -12.44 16.17 6.15
N GLN A 233 -13.32 16.57 7.08
CA GLN A 233 -13.56 15.85 8.32
C GLN A 233 -14.05 14.41 8.09
N GLN A 234 -14.97 14.21 7.14
CA GLN A 234 -15.44 12.88 6.78
C GLN A 234 -14.33 12.01 6.19
N ASN A 235 -13.48 12.57 5.32
CA ASN A 235 -12.33 11.85 4.76
C ASN A 235 -11.34 11.41 5.84
N GLU A 236 -11.03 12.28 6.82
CA GLU A 236 -10.16 11.90 7.93
C GLU A 236 -10.76 10.80 8.80
N MET A 237 -12.09 10.82 9.03
CA MET A 237 -12.80 9.73 9.71
C MET A 237 -12.70 8.41 8.93
N LEU A 238 -12.94 8.45 7.62
CA LEU A 238 -12.84 7.27 6.75
C LEU A 238 -11.40 6.71 6.71
N LYS A 239 -10.40 7.59 6.72
CA LYS A 239 -8.98 7.23 6.79
C LYS A 239 -8.68 6.46 8.09
N ALA A 240 -9.18 6.94 9.23
CA ALA A 240 -9.05 6.25 10.52
C ALA A 240 -9.80 4.90 10.55
N GLN A 241 -10.99 4.82 9.95
CA GLN A 241 -11.73 3.56 9.84
C GLN A 241 -11.01 2.53 8.96
N ASN A 242 -10.45 2.95 7.82
CA ASN A 242 -9.67 2.09 6.94
C ASN A 242 -8.43 1.53 7.62
N ILE A 243 -7.70 2.35 8.39
CA ILE A 243 -6.55 1.89 9.18
C ILE A 243 -6.98 0.77 10.15
N ASN A 244 -8.06 0.99 10.91
CA ASN A 244 -8.59 -0.01 11.83
C ASN A 244 -9.02 -1.32 11.14
N LEU A 245 -9.64 -1.22 9.95
CA LEU A 245 -10.03 -2.42 9.18
C LEU A 245 -8.81 -3.21 8.68
N VAL A 246 -7.78 -2.51 8.21
CA VAL A 246 -6.53 -3.14 7.77
C VAL A 246 -5.85 -3.86 8.93
N GLU A 247 -5.81 -3.24 10.12
CA GLU A 247 -5.23 -3.84 11.32
C GLU A 247 -6.01 -5.10 11.74
N ARG A 248 -7.34 -5.05 11.81
CA ARG A 248 -8.17 -6.23 12.11
C ARG A 248 -8.01 -7.36 11.08
N ASN A 249 -7.92 -7.02 9.80
CA ASN A 249 -7.70 -8.02 8.75
C ASN A 249 -6.35 -8.69 8.89
N LYS A 250 -5.31 -7.93 9.26
CA LYS A 250 -3.98 -8.48 9.54
C LYS A 250 -4.05 -9.47 10.71
N ASP A 251 -4.65 -9.09 11.82
CA ASP A 251 -4.78 -9.96 13.00
C ASP A 251 -5.56 -11.25 12.69
N ALA A 252 -6.64 -11.14 11.89
CA ALA A 252 -7.42 -12.31 11.47
C ALA A 252 -6.63 -13.26 10.56
N ILE A 253 -5.82 -12.73 9.64
CA ILE A 253 -4.95 -13.53 8.77
C ILE A 253 -3.87 -14.22 9.62
N ASP A 254 -3.25 -13.49 10.54
CA ASP A 254 -2.20 -14.02 11.42
C ASP A 254 -2.77 -15.17 12.28
N GLN A 255 -3.96 -15.00 12.86
CA GLN A 255 -4.64 -16.05 13.60
C GLN A 255 -4.95 -17.28 12.73
N GLN A 256 -5.51 -17.08 11.53
CA GLN A 256 -5.84 -18.19 10.64
C GLN A 256 -4.58 -18.96 10.18
N MET A 257 -3.47 -18.25 9.95
CA MET A 257 -2.19 -18.86 9.60
C MET A 257 -1.63 -19.69 10.75
N GLU A 258 -1.70 -19.17 11.98
CA GLU A 258 -1.26 -19.91 13.17
C GLU A 258 -2.09 -21.19 13.37
N GLU A 259 -3.42 -21.11 13.27
CA GLU A 259 -4.31 -22.27 13.37
C GLU A 259 -3.96 -23.36 12.34
N LYS A 260 -3.71 -22.97 11.09
CA LYS A 260 -3.29 -23.89 10.02
C LYS A 260 -1.91 -24.49 10.28
N LEU A 261 -0.96 -23.71 10.78
CA LEU A 261 0.38 -24.18 11.12
C LEU A 261 0.35 -25.20 12.27
N VAL A 262 -0.44 -24.94 13.30
CA VAL A 262 -0.65 -25.88 14.42
C VAL A 262 -1.28 -27.18 13.93
N ALA A 263 -2.33 -27.09 13.10
CA ALA A 263 -2.97 -28.29 12.53
C ALA A 263 -2.00 -29.10 11.65
N LEU A 264 -1.23 -28.42 10.79
CA LEU A 264 -0.24 -29.08 9.93
C LEU A 264 0.87 -29.75 10.75
N ASN A 265 1.38 -29.08 11.79
CA ASN A 265 2.38 -29.66 12.69
C ASN A 265 1.84 -30.89 13.42
N ALA A 266 0.59 -30.86 13.88
CA ALA A 266 -0.05 -32.02 14.50
C ALA A 266 -0.15 -33.21 13.53
N SER A 267 -0.58 -32.96 12.28
CA SER A 267 -0.62 -33.99 11.24
C SER A 267 0.77 -34.53 10.89
N LEU A 268 1.79 -33.67 10.80
CA LEU A 268 3.16 -34.09 10.54
C LEU A 268 3.70 -34.98 11.66
N ILE A 269 3.46 -34.62 12.91
CA ILE A 269 3.83 -35.45 14.07
C ILE A 269 3.13 -36.81 14.01
N HIS A 270 1.86 -36.85 13.60
CA HIS A 270 1.12 -38.11 13.45
C HIS A 270 1.74 -39.02 12.38
N VAL A 271 2.00 -38.50 11.18
CA VAL A 271 2.65 -39.24 10.10
C VAL A 271 4.06 -39.68 10.47
N GLN A 272 4.80 -38.88 11.23
CA GLN A 272 6.12 -39.27 11.74
C GLN A 272 6.03 -40.45 12.71
N LYS A 273 5.04 -40.48 13.59
CA LYS A 273 4.80 -41.62 14.48
C LYS A 273 4.47 -42.89 13.70
N GLU A 274 3.60 -42.80 12.69
CA GLU A 274 3.28 -43.95 11.82
C GLU A 274 4.51 -44.47 11.08
N ASN A 275 5.34 -43.58 10.52
CA ASN A 275 6.58 -43.98 9.86
C ASN A 275 7.56 -44.69 10.79
N ILE A 276 7.65 -44.27 12.05
CA ILE A 276 8.48 -44.95 13.06
C ILE A 276 7.94 -46.37 13.29
N GLN A 277 6.63 -46.54 13.49
CA GLN A 277 6.00 -47.85 13.69
C GLN A 277 6.18 -48.78 12.49
N LEU A 278 6.03 -48.24 11.27
CA LEU A 278 6.26 -49.00 10.04
C LEU A 278 7.72 -49.43 9.92
N ARG A 279 8.68 -48.56 10.24
CA ARG A 279 10.10 -48.92 10.23
C ARG A 279 10.39 -50.05 11.22
N GLU A 280 9.87 -49.97 12.45
CA GLU A 280 10.02 -51.04 13.45
C GLU A 280 9.44 -52.37 12.94
N THR A 281 8.29 -52.32 12.26
CA THR A 281 7.64 -53.51 11.68
C THR A 281 8.49 -54.10 10.54
N VAL A 282 9.05 -53.24 9.67
CA VAL A 282 9.96 -53.68 8.60
C VAL A 282 11.21 -54.32 9.20
N ASP A 283 11.81 -53.72 10.23
CA ASP A 283 12.99 -54.26 10.90
C ASP A 283 12.70 -55.65 11.50
N GLN A 284 11.52 -55.85 12.10
CA GLN A 284 11.07 -57.17 12.57
C GLN A 284 10.95 -58.19 11.44
N TYR A 285 10.37 -57.80 10.29
CA TYR A 285 10.27 -58.69 9.13
C TYR A 285 11.64 -59.02 8.52
N THR A 286 12.54 -58.04 8.43
CA THR A 286 13.91 -58.26 7.96
C THR A 286 14.64 -59.25 8.86
N GLN A 287 14.50 -59.12 10.18
CA GLN A 287 15.10 -60.05 11.14
C GLN A 287 14.51 -61.46 11.02
N LEU A 288 13.20 -61.57 10.81
CA LEU A 288 12.53 -62.86 10.57
C LEU A 288 13.05 -63.53 9.29
N ILE A 289 13.19 -62.77 8.20
CA ILE A 289 13.73 -63.28 6.92
C ILE A 289 15.15 -63.78 7.12
N GLU A 290 16.02 -63.00 7.77
CA GLU A 290 17.39 -63.44 8.08
C GLU A 290 17.42 -64.73 8.91
N ASN A 291 16.53 -64.86 9.89
CA ASN A 291 16.43 -66.07 10.72
C ASN A 291 15.99 -67.28 9.89
N ILE A 292 15.05 -67.11 8.95
CA ILE A 292 14.60 -68.16 8.03
C ILE A 292 15.75 -68.55 7.08
N GLU A 293 16.51 -67.60 6.54
CA GLU A 293 17.66 -67.89 5.68
C GLU A 293 18.78 -68.62 6.41
N LYS A 294 18.99 -68.32 7.70
CA LYS A 294 19.96 -69.00 8.57
C LYS A 294 19.43 -70.34 9.10
N CYS A 295 18.16 -70.66 8.88
CA CYS A 295 17.53 -71.88 9.40
C CYS A 295 18.11 -73.14 8.71
N PRO A 296 18.67 -74.10 9.46
CA PRO A 296 19.34 -75.26 8.90
C PRO A 296 18.38 -76.18 8.13
N GLU A 297 17.12 -76.31 8.54
CA GLU A 297 16.15 -77.12 7.80
C GLU A 297 15.85 -76.53 6.41
N VAL A 298 15.71 -75.20 6.32
CA VAL A 298 15.45 -74.51 5.03
C VAL A 298 16.65 -74.63 4.10
N ASN A 299 17.86 -74.52 4.63
CA ASN A 299 19.09 -74.72 3.86
C ASN A 299 19.23 -76.17 3.38
N SER A 300 18.92 -77.15 4.23
CA SER A 300 18.87 -78.57 3.85
C SER A 300 17.85 -78.81 2.73
N ILE A 301 16.66 -78.20 2.80
CA ILE A 301 15.64 -78.29 1.74
C ILE A 301 16.14 -77.63 0.45
N LYS A 302 16.80 -76.47 0.52
CA LYS A 302 17.40 -75.79 -0.65
C LYS A 302 18.46 -76.67 -1.32
N GLU A 303 19.30 -77.36 -0.55
CA GLU A 303 20.32 -78.27 -1.06
C GLU A 303 19.72 -79.51 -1.72
N GLU A 304 18.72 -80.14 -1.09
CA GLU A 304 17.93 -81.24 -1.66
C GLU A 304 17.26 -80.83 -2.99
N LEU A 305 16.63 -79.66 -3.02
CA LEU A 305 15.98 -79.13 -4.22
C LEU A 305 16.99 -78.87 -5.35
N ASN A 306 18.18 -78.36 -5.02
CA ASN A 306 19.25 -78.17 -5.99
C ASN A 306 19.81 -79.50 -6.53
N LYS A 307 19.89 -80.54 -5.69
CA LYS A 307 20.21 -81.90 -6.15
C LYS A 307 19.14 -82.38 -7.12
N PHE A 308 17.86 -82.28 -6.74
CA PHE A 308 16.74 -82.70 -7.59
C PHE A 308 16.71 -81.98 -8.94
N LYS A 309 16.95 -80.66 -8.94
CA LYS A 309 17.06 -79.84 -10.15
C LYS A 309 18.21 -80.30 -11.06
N LYS A 310 19.36 -80.66 -10.50
CA LYS A 310 20.49 -81.22 -11.28
C LYS A 310 20.16 -82.58 -11.88
N TYR A 311 19.28 -83.37 -11.26
CA TYR A 311 18.81 -84.64 -11.84
C TYR A 311 17.80 -84.43 -12.98
N LEU A 312 17.01 -83.35 -12.96
CA LEU A 312 16.06 -83.00 -14.03
C LEU A 312 16.69 -82.31 -15.24
N LEU A 313 17.88 -81.72 -15.09
CA LEU A 313 18.65 -81.06 -16.17
C LEU A 313 19.67 -81.98 -16.85
N LYS A 314 19.64 -83.28 -16.53
CA LYS A 314 20.32 -84.36 -17.26
C LYS A 314 19.32 -85.02 -18.21
#